data_AF-A0A9J6BF55-F1
#
_entry.id   AF-A0A9J6BF55-F1
#
_cell.length_a   1.000
_cell.length_b   1.000
_cell.length_c   1.000
_cell.angle_alpha   90.00
_cell.angle_beta   90.00
_cell.angle_gamma   90.00
#
_symmetry.space_group_name_H-M   'P 1'
#
loop_
_entity.id
_entity.type
_entity.pdbx_description
1 polymer ?
#
loop_
_entity_poly.entity_id
_entity_poly.type
_entity_poly.pdbx_seq_one_letter_code
_entity_poly.pdbx_strand_id
1 'polypeptide(L)'
;MKLLSILLLNFTLVSSVDISCEFTTATWSVIDDIYECNLDSNPSITSPNTVITSVKGDHLLSKNHENVQGFYSNSEHETIFYIPHGLSKFFPHLILIYIKNGKILEIHQKDFEQYPKLRFLSLYQNEIKYLEKYLFKFNTELQYIDFGYNKINQIHPTIFDHLGQLKFLLFDKNRCIDNGEKDKSGLFELIKEVKEKCLPPNFSYFNYLEDLNRKMSNLETKIESLIKIINKKDKNIEFHNK
;
A
#
# COMPACT_ATOMS: atom_id res chain seq x y z
N MET A 1 23.29 -32.03 -37.28
CA MET A 1 23.55 -31.28 -36.02
C MET A 1 22.48 -30.19 -35.88
N LYS A 2 21.37 -30.48 -35.21
CA LYS A 2 20.37 -29.47 -34.81
C LYS A 2 20.35 -29.46 -33.28
N LEU A 3 20.90 -28.41 -32.67
CA LEU A 3 20.70 -28.16 -31.24
C LEU A 3 19.27 -27.65 -31.06
N LEU A 4 18.44 -28.43 -30.36
CA LEU A 4 17.16 -27.96 -29.83
C LEU A 4 17.50 -27.07 -28.62
N SER A 5 17.23 -25.76 -28.71
CA SER A 5 17.19 -24.89 -27.54
C SER A 5 15.89 -25.17 -26.79
N ILE A 6 15.99 -25.73 -25.58
CA ILE A 6 14.87 -25.88 -24.67
C ILE A 6 14.65 -24.51 -24.03
N LEU A 7 13.54 -23.86 -24.38
CA LEU A 7 13.05 -22.67 -23.70
C LEU A 7 12.60 -23.11 -22.29
N LEU A 8 13.40 -22.83 -21.26
CA LEU A 8 12.98 -23.01 -19.88
C LEU A 8 11.90 -21.97 -19.57
N LEU A 9 10.63 -22.35 -19.72
CA LEU A 9 9.51 -21.63 -19.13
C LEU A 9 9.67 -21.74 -17.61
N ASN A 10 10.17 -20.67 -16.98
CA ASN A 10 10.13 -20.50 -15.54
C ASN A 10 8.66 -20.38 -15.11
N PHE A 11 8.00 -21.52 -14.89
CA PHE A 11 6.73 -21.54 -14.17
C PHE A 11 7.06 -21.29 -12.70
N THR A 12 6.95 -20.03 -12.27
CA THR A 12 6.87 -19.73 -10.84
C THR A 12 5.57 -20.35 -10.33
N LEU A 13 5.66 -21.39 -9.50
CA LEU A 13 4.50 -21.90 -8.78
C LEU A 13 3.95 -20.73 -7.94
N VAL A 14 2.73 -20.29 -8.25
CA VAL A 14 2.04 -19.30 -7.42
C VAL A 14 1.49 -20.04 -6.21
N SER A 15 2.02 -19.77 -5.02
CA SER A 15 1.45 -20.29 -3.78
C SER A 15 0.01 -19.80 -3.65
N SER A 16 -0.88 -20.66 -3.18
CA SER A 16 -2.29 -20.33 -2.98
C SER A 16 -2.75 -20.73 -1.59
N VAL A 17 -3.78 -20.05 -1.11
CA VAL A 17 -4.34 -20.30 0.22
C VAL A 17 -5.83 -20.03 0.24
N ASP A 18 -6.56 -20.87 0.97
CA ASP A 18 -7.94 -20.62 1.32
C ASP A 18 -7.98 -20.00 2.72
N ILE A 19 -8.86 -19.02 2.92
CA ILE A 19 -9.04 -18.37 4.22
C ILE A 19 -10.44 -18.63 4.77
N SER A 20 -10.57 -18.60 6.09
CA SER A 20 -11.86 -18.67 6.79
C SER A 20 -12.02 -17.43 7.66
N CYS A 21 -13.20 -16.83 7.59
CA CYS A 21 -13.54 -15.59 8.28
C CYS A 21 -14.74 -15.80 9.20
N GLU A 22 -14.64 -15.29 10.42
CA GLU A 22 -15.80 -14.86 11.20
C GLU A 22 -16.20 -13.47 10.70
N PHE A 23 -17.37 -13.39 10.08
CA PHE A 23 -17.86 -12.11 9.58
C PHE A 23 -18.63 -11.36 10.66
N THR A 24 -18.15 -10.19 11.03
CA THR A 24 -18.70 -9.39 12.12
C THR A 24 -18.81 -7.92 11.77
N THR A 25 -19.50 -7.14 12.61
CA THR A 25 -19.48 -5.68 12.53
C THR A 25 -18.67 -5.14 13.70
N ALA A 26 -17.66 -4.34 13.41
CA ALA A 26 -16.79 -3.73 14.41
C ALA A 26 -16.76 -2.21 14.27
N THR A 27 -16.71 -1.51 15.40
CA THR A 27 -16.62 -0.05 15.45
C THR A 27 -15.16 0.37 15.55
N TRP A 28 -14.69 1.16 14.59
CA TRP A 28 -13.33 1.70 14.57
C TRP A 28 -13.33 3.21 14.69
N SER A 29 -12.53 3.74 15.61
CA SER A 29 -12.51 5.16 16.01
C SER A 29 -12.31 6.16 14.86
N VAL A 30 -11.76 5.72 13.72
CA VAL A 30 -11.39 6.58 12.58
C VAL A 30 -12.34 6.41 11.38
N ILE A 31 -13.02 5.27 11.25
CA ILE A 31 -13.77 4.88 10.05
C ILE A 31 -15.25 4.61 10.32
N ASP A 32 -15.66 4.58 11.59
CA ASP A 32 -16.98 4.17 12.08
C ASP A 32 -17.18 2.64 12.01
N ASP A 33 -18.44 2.20 11.97
CA ASP A 33 -18.80 0.78 11.93
C ASP A 33 -18.47 0.18 10.56
N ILE A 34 -17.78 -0.96 10.57
CA ILE A 34 -17.40 -1.69 9.37
C ILE A 34 -17.78 -3.15 9.47
N TYR A 35 -18.25 -3.69 8.36
CA TYR A 35 -18.44 -5.12 8.20
C TYR A 35 -17.13 -5.75 7.78
N GLU A 36 -16.56 -6.62 8.61
CA GLU A 36 -15.21 -7.14 8.44
C GLU A 36 -15.16 -8.66 8.40
N CYS A 37 -14.19 -9.18 7.67
CA CYS A 37 -13.68 -10.53 7.84
C CYS A 37 -12.65 -10.51 8.97
N ASN A 38 -12.96 -11.16 10.08
CA ASN A 38 -11.99 -11.49 11.11
C ASN A 38 -11.45 -12.91 10.84
N LEU A 39 -10.15 -13.07 10.64
CA LEU A 39 -9.56 -14.37 10.33
C LEU A 39 -9.62 -15.34 11.53
N ASP A 40 -10.40 -16.42 11.41
CA ASP A 40 -10.61 -17.45 12.45
C ASP A 40 -9.36 -18.27 12.75
N SER A 41 -8.66 -18.64 11.68
CA SER A 41 -7.46 -19.46 11.72
C SER A 41 -6.47 -18.80 10.78
N ASN A 42 -5.49 -18.10 11.36
CA ASN A 42 -4.51 -17.35 10.58
C ASN A 42 -3.82 -18.31 9.61
N PRO A 43 -4.08 -18.18 8.29
CA PRO A 43 -3.51 -19.08 7.31
C PRO A 43 -1.99 -18.95 7.34
N SER A 44 -1.29 -20.05 7.11
CA SER A 44 0.17 -19.99 6.95
C SER A 44 0.52 -19.37 5.61
N ILE A 45 0.74 -18.06 5.60
CA ILE A 45 1.18 -17.29 4.44
C ILE A 45 2.70 -17.11 4.55
N THR A 46 3.42 -18.18 4.22
CA THR A 46 4.89 -18.24 4.36
C THR A 46 5.62 -18.04 3.03
N SER A 47 4.90 -17.87 1.93
CA SER A 47 5.45 -17.62 0.59
C SER A 47 5.05 -16.24 0.07
N PRO A 48 5.98 -15.50 -0.58
CA PRO A 48 5.64 -14.23 -1.21
C PRO A 48 4.66 -14.44 -2.37
N ASN A 49 3.82 -13.42 -2.63
CA ASN A 49 2.78 -13.45 -3.67
C ASN A 49 1.75 -14.58 -3.52
N THR A 50 1.55 -15.11 -2.31
CA THR A 50 0.51 -16.10 -2.07
C THR A 50 -0.86 -15.51 -2.43
N VAL A 51 -1.62 -16.20 -3.27
CA VAL A 51 -2.92 -15.74 -3.76
C VAL A 51 -4.05 -16.42 -3.00
N ILE A 52 -5.04 -15.65 -2.56
CA ILE A 52 -6.25 -16.20 -1.99
C ILE A 52 -7.13 -16.77 -3.10
N THR A 53 -7.48 -18.05 -2.96
CA THR A 53 -8.30 -18.79 -3.94
C THR A 53 -9.73 -18.98 -3.49
N SER A 54 -9.98 -18.95 -2.19
CA SER A 54 -11.31 -19.11 -1.60
C SER A 54 -11.41 -18.40 -0.25
N VAL A 55 -12.61 -17.93 0.06
CA VAL A 55 -13.01 -17.34 1.34
C VAL A 55 -14.20 -18.11 1.86
N LYS A 56 -14.09 -18.66 3.06
CA LYS A 56 -15.14 -19.40 3.77
C LYS A 56 -15.63 -18.60 4.98
N GLY A 57 -16.85 -18.86 5.41
CA GLY A 57 -17.47 -18.23 6.57
C GLY A 57 -18.93 -17.92 6.29
N ASP A 58 -19.74 -17.92 7.35
CA ASP A 58 -21.17 -17.61 7.24
C ASP A 58 -21.38 -16.10 7.43
N HIS A 59 -22.08 -15.48 6.49
CA HIS A 59 -22.39 -14.04 6.57
C HIS A 59 -23.56 -13.74 7.50
N LEU A 60 -23.56 -12.52 8.03
CA LEU A 60 -24.66 -12.02 8.86
C LEU A 60 -25.80 -11.50 7.98
N LEU A 61 -27.02 -11.92 8.30
CA LEU A 61 -28.25 -11.43 7.67
C LEU A 61 -28.22 -11.65 6.14
N SER A 62 -28.45 -10.58 5.38
CA SER A 62 -28.42 -10.56 3.91
C SER A 62 -27.10 -10.08 3.32
N LYS A 63 -26.02 -10.01 4.13
CA LYS A 63 -24.71 -9.56 3.66
C LYS A 63 -23.98 -10.68 2.91
N ASN A 64 -22.99 -10.30 2.10
CA ASN A 64 -22.09 -11.20 1.38
C ASN A 64 -20.68 -10.58 1.26
N HIS A 65 -19.76 -11.23 0.53
CA HIS A 65 -18.39 -10.76 0.34
C HIS A 65 -18.29 -9.31 -0.18
N GLU A 66 -19.20 -8.85 -1.04
CA GLU A 66 -19.21 -7.48 -1.58
C GLU A 66 -19.45 -6.41 -0.51
N ASN A 67 -20.08 -6.79 0.61
CA ASN A 67 -20.34 -5.89 1.73
C ASN A 67 -19.15 -5.79 2.68
N VAL A 68 -18.13 -6.64 2.54
CA VAL A 68 -16.98 -6.65 3.43
C VAL A 68 -16.08 -5.46 3.12
N GLN A 69 -15.76 -4.72 4.17
CA GLN A 69 -15.03 -3.46 4.15
C GLN A 69 -13.73 -3.52 4.98
N GLY A 70 -13.65 -4.46 5.93
CA GLY A 70 -12.46 -4.69 6.75
C GLY A 70 -11.88 -6.09 6.58
N PHE A 71 -10.55 -6.17 6.59
CA PHE A 71 -9.81 -7.42 6.76
C PHE A 71 -8.99 -7.32 8.04
N TYR A 72 -9.34 -8.14 9.02
CA TYR A 72 -8.73 -8.16 10.33
C TYR A 72 -8.03 -9.50 10.57
N SER A 73 -6.80 -9.42 11.05
CA SER A 73 -5.99 -10.56 11.45
C SER A 73 -5.19 -10.22 12.70
N ASN A 74 -5.31 -11.07 13.72
CA ASN A 74 -4.41 -11.10 14.86
C ASN A 74 -3.79 -12.49 14.94
N SER A 75 -2.56 -12.61 14.47
CA SER A 75 -1.88 -13.90 14.32
C SER A 75 -1.27 -14.37 15.64
N GLU A 76 -2.00 -15.18 16.41
CA GLU A 76 -1.48 -15.79 17.65
C GLU A 76 -0.26 -16.71 17.40
N HIS A 77 -0.14 -17.26 16.19
CA HIS A 77 0.91 -18.22 15.83
C HIS A 77 2.00 -17.64 14.93
N GLU A 78 1.97 -16.33 14.66
CA GLU A 78 2.98 -15.64 13.83
C GLU A 78 3.23 -16.32 12.47
N THR A 79 2.18 -16.59 11.68
CA THR A 79 2.27 -17.39 10.44
C THR A 79 2.01 -16.60 9.15
N ILE A 80 1.79 -15.28 9.23
CA ILE A 80 1.48 -14.40 8.09
C ILE A 80 2.71 -13.56 7.75
N PHE A 81 3.68 -14.16 7.06
CA PHE A 81 4.95 -13.50 6.72
C PHE A 81 4.83 -12.50 5.57
N TYR A 82 3.75 -12.60 4.78
CA TYR A 82 3.50 -11.77 3.60
C TYR A 82 2.04 -11.36 3.52
N ILE A 83 1.77 -10.21 2.92
CA ILE A 83 0.41 -9.78 2.59
C ILE A 83 -0.13 -10.70 1.48
N PRO A 84 -1.29 -11.36 1.67
CA PRO A 84 -1.89 -12.17 0.62
C PRO A 84 -2.47 -11.32 -0.52
N HIS A 85 -2.42 -11.86 -1.73
CA HIS A 85 -2.91 -11.22 -2.94
C HIS A 85 -4.30 -11.74 -3.32
N GLY A 86 -5.04 -10.96 -4.12
CA GLY A 86 -6.32 -11.41 -4.68
C GLY A 86 -7.53 -11.27 -3.75
N LEU A 87 -7.35 -10.77 -2.53
CA LEU A 87 -8.45 -10.49 -1.60
C LEU A 87 -9.46 -9.49 -2.20
N SER A 88 -8.98 -8.55 -3.03
CA SER A 88 -9.82 -7.59 -3.78
C SER A 88 -10.87 -8.24 -4.69
N LYS A 89 -10.68 -9.51 -5.09
CA LYS A 89 -11.67 -10.27 -5.87
C LYS A 89 -12.87 -10.71 -5.04
N PHE A 90 -12.69 -10.81 -3.73
CA PHE A 90 -13.75 -11.19 -2.79
C PHE A 90 -14.31 -9.94 -2.11
N PHE A 91 -13.44 -9.03 -1.66
CA PHE A 91 -13.79 -7.83 -0.93
C PHE A 91 -13.40 -6.57 -1.73
N PRO A 92 -14.15 -6.21 -2.80
CA PRO A 92 -13.77 -5.12 -3.70
C PRO A 92 -13.91 -3.71 -3.09
N HIS A 93 -14.53 -3.61 -1.92
CA HIS A 93 -14.79 -2.36 -1.20
C HIS A 93 -13.97 -2.21 0.08
N LEU A 94 -12.83 -2.92 0.18
CA LEU A 94 -11.94 -2.82 1.34
C LEU A 94 -11.48 -1.38 1.60
N ILE A 95 -11.70 -0.95 2.83
CA ILE A 95 -11.25 0.34 3.38
C ILE A 95 -10.35 0.18 4.60
N LEU A 96 -10.35 -1.00 5.24
CA LEU A 96 -9.52 -1.32 6.39
C LEU A 96 -8.73 -2.61 6.16
N ILE A 97 -7.42 -2.54 6.42
CA ILE A 97 -6.55 -3.71 6.58
C ILE A 97 -5.85 -3.58 7.92
N TYR A 98 -6.04 -4.58 8.77
CA TYR A 98 -5.40 -4.70 10.07
C TYR A 98 -4.75 -6.08 10.16
N ILE A 99 -3.43 -6.13 10.24
CA ILE A 99 -2.68 -7.39 10.41
C ILE A 99 -1.66 -7.22 11.52
N LYS A 100 -1.94 -7.85 12.65
CA LYS A 100 -1.11 -7.82 13.84
C LYS A 100 -0.41 -9.15 14.07
N ASN A 101 0.84 -9.08 14.54
CA ASN A 101 1.61 -10.24 14.99
C ASN A 101 1.84 -11.32 13.91
N GLY A 102 2.02 -10.90 12.65
CA GLY A 102 2.20 -11.81 11.51
C GLY A 102 3.64 -12.22 11.23
N LYS A 103 4.65 -11.51 11.78
CA LYS A 103 6.06 -11.54 11.33
C LYS A 103 6.25 -11.10 9.89
N ILE A 104 5.45 -10.13 9.42
CA ILE A 104 5.65 -9.57 8.09
C ILE A 104 7.03 -8.91 8.02
N LEU A 105 7.87 -9.36 7.07
CA LEU A 105 9.25 -8.89 6.91
C LEU A 105 9.36 -7.77 5.88
N GLU A 106 8.55 -7.85 4.82
CA GLU A 106 8.56 -6.94 3.69
C GLU A 106 7.13 -6.66 3.21
N ILE A 107 6.95 -5.44 2.71
CA ILE A 107 5.73 -5.01 2.05
C ILE A 107 6.11 -4.20 0.82
N HIS A 108 5.29 -4.31 -0.21
CA HIS A 108 5.52 -3.71 -1.50
C HIS A 108 4.29 -2.97 -2.01
N GLN A 109 4.50 -2.06 -2.97
CA GLN A 109 3.41 -1.31 -3.59
C GLN A 109 2.29 -2.22 -4.13
N LYS A 110 2.66 -3.36 -4.74
CA LYS A 110 1.72 -4.36 -5.27
C LYS A 110 0.80 -4.98 -4.22
N ASP A 111 1.21 -4.99 -2.95
CA ASP A 111 0.41 -5.58 -1.87
C ASP A 111 -0.83 -4.73 -1.59
N PHE A 112 -0.73 -3.42 -1.80
CA PHE A 112 -1.79 -2.44 -1.53
C PHE A 112 -2.42 -1.80 -2.76
N GLU A 113 -1.82 -1.92 -3.95
CA GLU A 113 -2.33 -1.25 -5.16
C GLU A 113 -3.75 -1.64 -5.55
N GLN A 114 -4.16 -2.85 -5.18
CA GLN A 114 -5.49 -3.40 -5.40
C GLN A 114 -6.59 -2.81 -4.48
N TYR A 115 -6.23 -1.94 -3.52
CA TYR A 115 -7.16 -1.33 -2.55
C TYR A 115 -7.17 0.21 -2.65
N PRO A 116 -7.70 0.79 -3.74
CA PRO A 116 -7.66 2.24 -3.94
C PRO A 116 -8.48 3.03 -2.90
N LYS A 117 -9.47 2.38 -2.27
CA LYS A 117 -10.33 2.95 -1.20
C LYS A 117 -9.77 2.73 0.21
N LEU A 118 -8.54 2.22 0.34
CA LEU A 118 -7.95 1.93 1.64
C LEU A 118 -7.79 3.24 2.45
N ARG A 119 -8.39 3.26 3.64
CA ARG A 119 -8.41 4.41 4.56
C ARG A 119 -7.66 4.13 5.86
N PHE A 120 -7.60 2.88 6.30
CA PHE A 120 -6.90 2.45 7.51
C PHE A 120 -5.99 1.28 7.21
N LEU A 121 -4.71 1.44 7.54
CA LEU A 121 -3.72 0.38 7.48
C LEU A 121 -3.01 0.30 8.84
N SER A 122 -3.12 -0.84 9.51
CA SER A 122 -2.23 -1.17 10.63
C SER A 122 -1.51 -2.47 10.35
N LEU A 123 -0.18 -2.40 10.41
CA LEU A 123 0.74 -3.53 10.43
C LEU A 123 1.52 -3.52 11.75
N TYR A 124 0.85 -3.12 12.83
CA TYR A 124 1.38 -3.08 14.18
C TYR A 124 1.94 -4.43 14.62
N GLN A 125 3.07 -4.43 15.33
CA GLN A 125 3.74 -5.64 15.81
C GLN A 125 4.05 -6.63 14.67
N ASN A 126 4.87 -6.20 13.71
CA ASN A 126 5.46 -7.06 12.70
C ASN A 126 7.00 -6.88 12.67
N GLU A 127 7.67 -7.36 11.63
CA GLU A 127 9.14 -7.31 11.51
C GLU A 127 9.62 -6.49 10.31
N ILE A 128 8.79 -5.53 9.85
CA ILE A 128 9.07 -4.73 8.66
C ILE A 128 10.33 -3.91 8.88
N LYS A 129 11.27 -3.95 7.92
CA LYS A 129 12.57 -3.24 8.00
C LYS A 129 12.66 -2.03 7.10
N TYR A 130 12.02 -2.08 5.94
CA TYR A 130 12.17 -1.10 4.88
C TYR A 130 10.82 -0.70 4.33
N LEU A 131 10.61 0.61 4.12
CA LEU A 131 9.47 1.10 3.38
C LEU A 131 9.94 1.71 2.06
N GLU A 132 9.57 1.05 0.96
CA GLU A 132 10.05 1.38 -0.37
C GLU A 132 9.40 2.63 -0.96
N LYS A 133 10.00 3.10 -2.06
CA LYS A 133 9.47 4.20 -2.84
C LYS A 133 8.07 3.85 -3.37
N TYR A 134 7.14 4.80 -3.29
CA TYR A 134 5.79 4.69 -3.87
C TYR A 134 4.91 3.59 -3.27
N LEU A 135 5.26 3.06 -2.09
CA LEU A 135 4.49 2.03 -1.39
C LEU A 135 2.97 2.30 -1.39
N PHE A 136 2.56 3.56 -1.16
CA PHE A 136 1.16 3.98 -1.08
C PHE A 136 0.67 4.83 -2.25
N LYS A 137 1.32 4.73 -3.42
CA LYS A 137 0.99 5.57 -4.58
C LYS A 137 -0.49 5.49 -5.01
N PHE A 138 -1.13 4.34 -4.80
CA PHE A 138 -2.51 4.09 -5.20
C PHE A 138 -3.51 4.20 -4.04
N ASN A 139 -3.06 4.43 -2.81
CA ASN A 139 -3.89 4.46 -1.61
C ASN A 139 -4.07 5.90 -1.10
N THR A 140 -4.51 6.79 -1.99
CA THR A 140 -4.59 8.25 -1.73
C THR A 140 -5.64 8.62 -0.68
N GLU A 141 -6.52 7.68 -0.33
CA GLU A 141 -7.55 7.84 0.70
C GLU A 141 -7.08 7.45 2.12
N LEU A 142 -5.82 7.01 2.29
CA LEU A 142 -5.28 6.66 3.61
C LEU A 142 -5.37 7.83 4.58
N GLN A 143 -6.00 7.57 5.74
CA GLN A 143 -6.20 8.50 6.84
C GLN A 143 -5.44 8.06 8.09
N TYR A 144 -5.21 6.76 8.25
CA TYR A 144 -4.52 6.18 9.40
C TYR A 144 -3.50 5.15 8.92
N ILE A 145 -2.26 5.32 9.34
CA ILE A 145 -1.18 4.36 9.11
C ILE A 145 -0.50 4.07 10.44
N ASP A 146 -0.40 2.79 10.77
CA ASP A 146 0.27 2.31 11.97
C ASP A 146 1.30 1.23 11.63
N PHE A 147 2.54 1.58 11.88
CA PHE A 147 3.73 0.75 11.77
C PHE A 147 4.42 0.58 13.14
N GLY A 148 3.71 0.83 14.24
CA GLY A 148 4.24 0.69 15.58
C GLY A 148 4.81 -0.71 15.81
N TYR A 149 5.87 -0.79 16.63
CA TYR A 149 6.50 -2.06 17.03
C TYR A 149 6.99 -2.90 15.84
N ASN A 150 7.58 -2.25 14.84
CA ASN A 150 8.27 -2.92 13.73
C ASN A 150 9.80 -2.84 13.89
N LYS A 151 10.55 -3.11 12.82
CA LYS A 151 12.03 -3.03 12.77
C LYS A 151 12.51 -2.00 11.75
N ILE A 152 11.69 -1.00 11.46
CA ILE A 152 11.92 -0.07 10.34
C ILE A 152 13.15 0.77 10.64
N ASN A 153 14.12 0.72 9.73
CA ASN A 153 15.34 1.52 9.78
C ASN A 153 15.57 2.35 8.52
N GLN A 154 14.86 2.08 7.42
CA GLN A 154 14.93 2.89 6.21
C GLN A 154 13.56 3.10 5.58
N ILE A 155 13.31 4.32 5.15
CA ILE A 155 12.07 4.79 4.53
C ILE A 155 12.45 5.70 3.37
N HIS A 156 11.87 5.44 2.20
CA HIS A 156 12.05 6.33 1.07
C HIS A 156 11.38 7.69 1.34
N PRO A 157 12.04 8.83 1.06
CA PRO A 157 11.53 10.16 1.44
C PRO A 157 10.24 10.59 0.75
N THR A 158 9.81 9.88 -0.28
CA THR A 158 8.57 10.18 -1.03
C THR A 158 7.38 9.32 -0.62
N ILE A 159 7.51 8.52 0.45
CA ILE A 159 6.47 7.55 0.83
C ILE A 159 5.12 8.20 1.17
N PHE A 160 5.14 9.42 1.72
CA PHE A 160 3.95 10.14 2.16
C PHE A 160 3.46 11.20 1.15
N ASP A 161 4.13 11.37 0.01
CA ASP A 161 3.89 12.51 -0.90
C ASP A 161 2.49 12.50 -1.54
N HIS A 162 1.83 11.34 -1.58
CA HIS A 162 0.49 11.16 -2.14
C HIS A 162 -0.62 11.05 -1.08
N LEU A 163 -0.27 11.16 0.21
CA LEU A 163 -1.20 10.91 1.32
C LEU A 163 -1.81 12.22 1.87
N GLY A 164 -2.49 12.97 1.01
CA GLY A 164 -3.09 14.25 1.38
C GLY A 164 -4.23 14.15 2.42
N GLN A 165 -4.75 12.95 2.66
CA GLN A 165 -5.81 12.67 3.63
C GLN A 165 -5.30 12.10 4.95
N LEU A 166 -3.99 11.92 5.11
CA LEU A 166 -3.40 11.32 6.30
C LEU A 166 -3.68 12.19 7.53
N LYS A 167 -4.19 11.58 8.60
CA LYS A 167 -4.52 12.24 9.87
C LYS A 167 -3.73 11.66 11.04
N PHE A 168 -3.39 10.38 10.97
CA PHE A 168 -2.69 9.65 12.02
C PHE A 168 -1.55 8.85 11.44
N LEU A 169 -0.40 8.95 12.09
CA LEU A 169 0.80 8.24 11.70
C LEU A 169 1.50 7.73 12.96
N LEU A 170 1.67 6.42 13.04
CA LEU A 170 2.29 5.75 14.18
C LEU A 170 3.52 4.98 13.72
N PHE A 171 4.67 5.33 14.29
CA PHE A 171 5.99 4.75 14.01
C PHE A 171 6.76 4.42 15.29
N ASP A 172 6.12 4.48 16.45
CA ASP A 172 6.74 4.18 17.73
C ASP A 172 7.39 2.79 17.73
N LYS A 173 8.49 2.66 18.50
CA LYS A 173 9.21 1.39 18.64
C LYS A 173 9.71 0.79 17.31
N ASN A 174 10.18 1.66 16.41
CA ASN A 174 10.99 1.27 15.26
C ASN A 174 12.49 1.55 15.51
N ARG A 175 13.36 1.18 14.58
CA ARG A 175 14.82 1.35 14.77
C ARG A 175 15.28 2.78 14.52
N CYS A 176 14.67 3.49 13.57
CA CYS A 176 15.00 4.88 13.27
C CYS A 176 14.12 5.90 14.03
N ILE A 177 13.04 5.46 14.68
CA ILE A 177 12.11 6.28 15.49
C ILE A 177 11.72 5.51 16.75
N ASP A 178 12.01 6.05 17.93
CA ASP A 178 11.66 5.41 19.21
C ASP A 178 10.28 5.87 19.73
N ASN A 179 9.98 7.18 19.65
CA ASN A 179 8.71 7.78 20.07
C ASN A 179 8.03 8.42 18.85
N GLY A 180 7.11 7.68 18.22
CA GLY A 180 6.56 8.03 16.90
C GLY A 180 5.04 8.03 16.81
N GLU A 181 4.32 8.18 17.92
CA GLU A 181 2.86 8.27 17.90
C GLU A 181 2.44 9.75 17.87
N LYS A 182 1.81 10.20 16.76
CA LYS A 182 1.26 11.55 16.64
C LYS A 182 -0.11 11.53 15.97
N ASP A 183 -1.01 12.35 16.52
CA ASP A 183 -2.27 12.71 15.89
C ASP A 183 -2.06 13.81 14.83
N LYS A 184 -3.17 14.35 14.32
CA LYS A 184 -3.16 15.41 13.30
C LYS A 184 -2.31 16.63 13.68
N SER A 185 -2.20 16.96 14.97
CA SER A 185 -1.43 18.11 15.44
C SER A 185 0.08 17.90 15.30
N GLY A 186 0.56 16.68 15.54
CA GLY A 186 1.98 16.33 15.47
C GLY A 186 2.40 15.65 14.15
N LEU A 187 1.48 15.41 13.23
CA LEU A 187 1.74 14.67 11.99
C LEU A 187 2.88 15.27 11.16
N PHE A 188 2.91 16.60 11.01
CA PHE A 188 3.95 17.27 10.24
C PHE A 188 5.34 17.07 10.85
N GLU A 189 5.44 17.20 12.17
CA GLU A 189 6.69 17.01 12.92
C GLU A 189 7.18 15.57 12.80
N LEU A 190 6.28 14.59 12.94
CA LEU A 190 6.63 13.18 12.79
C LEU A 190 7.07 12.82 11.37
N ILE A 191 6.37 13.31 10.34
CA ILE A 191 6.78 13.09 8.95
C ILE A 191 8.18 13.66 8.72
N LYS A 192 8.46 14.85 9.25
CA LYS A 192 9.80 15.46 9.19
C LYS A 192 10.84 14.58 9.88
N GLU A 193 10.57 14.16 11.11
CA GLU A 193 11.48 13.31 11.88
C GLU A 193 11.76 11.99 11.16
N VAL A 194 10.72 11.33 10.62
CA VAL A 194 10.83 10.11 9.82
C VAL A 194 11.71 10.35 8.59
N LYS A 195 11.47 11.42 7.84
CA LYS A 195 12.26 11.77 6.64
C LYS A 195 13.68 12.23 6.95
N GLU A 196 14.04 12.49 8.21
CA GLU A 196 15.40 12.83 8.62
C GLU A 196 16.14 11.61 9.19
N LYS A 197 15.51 10.87 10.11
CA LYS A 197 16.14 9.78 10.85
C LYS A 197 16.09 8.43 10.13
N CYS A 198 15.12 8.22 9.23
CA CYS A 198 14.93 6.95 8.55
C CYS A 198 15.43 6.96 7.10
N LEU A 199 16.27 7.91 6.69
CA LEU A 199 16.74 7.92 5.30
C LEU A 199 17.68 6.73 5.02
N PRO A 200 17.66 6.18 3.80
CA PRO A 200 18.68 5.24 3.37
C PRO A 200 20.09 5.85 3.52
N PRO A 201 21.11 5.09 3.97
CA PRO A 201 22.45 5.64 4.26
C PRO A 201 23.13 6.37 3.10
N ASN A 202 22.80 6.00 1.86
CA ASN A 202 23.37 6.58 0.64
C ASN A 202 22.39 7.54 -0.07
N PHE A 203 21.35 8.01 0.62
CA PHE A 203 20.40 8.94 0.03
C PHE A 203 21.00 10.34 -0.08
N SER A 204 21.00 10.91 -1.29
CA SER A 204 21.42 12.29 -1.55
C SER A 204 20.21 13.15 -1.91
N TYR A 205 19.87 14.10 -1.03
CA TYR A 205 18.84 15.10 -1.31
C TYR A 205 19.20 15.94 -2.54
N PHE A 206 20.48 16.23 -2.76
CA PHE A 206 20.93 16.95 -3.94
C PHE A 206 20.58 16.20 -5.23
N ASN A 207 20.95 14.91 -5.31
CA ASN A 207 20.66 14.07 -6.48
C ASN A 207 19.15 13.91 -6.70
N TYR A 208 18.39 13.81 -5.60
CA TYR A 208 16.93 13.73 -5.66
C TYR A 208 16.31 15.01 -6.24
N LEU A 209 16.74 16.18 -5.76
CA LEU A 209 16.26 17.48 -6.27
C LEU A 209 16.68 17.72 -7.72
N GLU A 210 17.89 17.30 -8.11
CA GLU A 210 18.36 17.37 -9.49
C GLU A 210 17.49 16.52 -10.43
N ASP A 211 17.17 15.28 -10.04
CA ASP A 211 16.25 14.42 -10.80
C ASP A 211 14.85 15.03 -10.91
N LEU A 212 14.35 15.65 -9.83
CA LEU A 212 13.04 16.32 -9.83
C LEU A 212 13.03 17.53 -10.77
N ASN A 213 14.04 18.39 -10.71
CA ASN A 213 14.19 19.55 -11.59
C ASN A 213 14.28 19.13 -13.06
N ARG A 214 15.04 18.07 -13.36
CA ARG A 214 15.12 17.49 -14.70
C ARG A 214 13.75 17.01 -15.20
N LYS A 215 12.97 16.34 -14.33
CA LYS A 215 11.61 15.89 -14.67
C LYS A 215 10.66 17.06 -14.91
N MET A 216 10.73 18.11 -14.09
CA MET A 216 9.94 19.33 -14.28
C MET A 216 10.26 20.01 -15.61
N SER A 217 11.53 20.21 -15.94
CA SER A 217 11.93 20.82 -17.22
C SER A 217 11.46 19.99 -18.44
N ASN A 218 11.51 18.66 -18.34
CA ASN A 218 10.94 17.77 -19.37
C ASN A 218 9.42 17.92 -19.51
N LEU A 219 8.70 18.13 -18.40
CA LEU A 219 7.25 18.37 -18.40
C LEU A 219 6.91 19.72 -19.03
N GLU A 220 7.64 20.78 -18.68
CA GLU A 220 7.50 22.12 -19.27
C GLU A 220 7.69 22.06 -20.79
N THR A 221 8.74 21.38 -21.25
CA THR A 221 9.01 21.19 -22.69
C THR A 221 7.85 20.46 -23.40
N LYS A 222 7.28 19.42 -22.78
CA LYS A 222 6.12 18.71 -23.32
C LYS A 222 4.89 19.61 -23.40
N ILE A 223 4.61 20.40 -22.36
CA ILE A 223 3.51 21.37 -22.34
C ILE A 223 3.66 22.38 -23.47
N GLU A 224 4.85 22.95 -23.65
CA GLU A 224 5.11 23.89 -24.75
C GLU A 224 4.87 23.26 -26.13
N SER A 225 5.29 22.00 -26.32
CA SER A 225 5.03 21.27 -27.57
C SER A 225 3.52 21.08 -27.83
N LEU A 226 2.74 20.78 -26.78
CA LEU A 226 1.30 20.59 -26.88
C LEU A 226 0.59 21.91 -27.19
N ILE A 227 0.99 23.02 -26.57
CA ILE A 227 0.48 24.36 -26.87
C ILE A 227 0.70 24.71 -28.34
N LYS A 228 1.89 24.42 -28.90
CA LYS A 228 2.17 24.63 -30.34
C LYS A 228 1.24 23.81 -31.24
N ILE A 229 0.93 22.56 -30.87
CA ILE A 229 0.01 21.70 -31.62
C ILE A 229 -1.43 22.24 -31.58
N ILE A 230 -1.90 22.66 -30.41
CA ILE A 230 -3.25 23.23 -30.23
C ILE A 230 -3.41 24.49 -31.07
N ASN A 231 -2.48 25.44 -30.96
CA ASN A 231 -2.51 26.69 -31.72
C ASN A 231 -2.47 26.45 -33.25
N LYS A 232 -1.86 25.36 -33.71
CA LYS A 232 -1.87 24.97 -35.13
C LYS A 232 -3.22 24.40 -35.56
N LYS A 233 -3.90 23.65 -34.68
CA LYS A 233 -5.24 23.11 -34.95
C LYS A 233 -6.30 24.21 -35.00
N ASP A 234 -6.28 25.17 -34.07
CA ASP A 234 -7.25 26.28 -34.04
C ASP A 234 -7.18 27.13 -35.31
N LYS A 235 -5.95 27.44 -35.77
CA LYS A 235 -5.75 28.12 -37.05
C LYS A 235 -6.36 27.34 -38.22
N ASN A 236 -6.23 26.01 -38.26
CA ASN A 236 -6.79 25.20 -39.34
C ASN A 236 -8.32 25.10 -39.31
N ILE A 237 -8.96 25.26 -38.15
CA ILE A 237 -10.43 25.27 -38.01
C ILE A 237 -11.01 26.59 -38.53
N GLU A 238 -10.34 27.73 -38.27
CA GLU A 238 -10.77 29.04 -38.81
C GLU A 238 -10.70 29.11 -40.34
N PHE A 239 -9.78 28.39 -40.98
CA PHE A 239 -9.68 28.33 -42.45
C PHE A 239 -10.75 27.47 -43.13
N HIS A 240 -11.43 26.57 -42.40
CA HIS A 240 -12.46 25.70 -42.97
C HIS A 240 -13.90 26.24 -42.83
N ASN A 241 -14.11 27.33 -42.08
CA ASN A 241 -15.42 27.96 -41.87
C ASN A 241 -15.60 29.29 -42.64
N LYS A 242 -14.75 29.58 -43.63
CA LYS A 242 -14.89 30.68 -44.59
C LYS A 242 -15.09 30.12 -45.99
#